data_AF-A0A3N5Q4Z3-F1
#
_entry.id   AF-A0A3N5Q4Z3-F1
#
_cell.length_a   1.000
_cell.length_b   1.000
_cell.length_c   1.000
_cell.angle_alpha   90.00
_cell.angle_beta   90.00
_cell.angle_gamma   90.00
#
_symmetry.space_group_name_H-M   'P 1'
#
loop_
_entity.id
_entity.type
_entity.pdbx_description
1 polymer ?
#
loop_
_entity_poly.entity_id
_entity_poly.type
_entity_poly.pdbx_seq_one_letter_code
_entity_poly.pdbx_strand_id
1 'polypeptide(L)'
;MAISRAMPNGPSSVEMTNHLLVTRVRYSCRMMTFILFIVQGARCHVPCASCQVRKISVPRSLFPVPRSLFPIFVCFTRNWRPHMSILHDKLTAQAEDLRARRVALVKEHGENVLGSVTIEQVLGGMRGVPALVCETSSVSADEGLRIRNIPIMELTDITPEETFWLLVTGQRATSEELEEMRNVFAKFYEIPSYVVNTLKAMHPESHPMAMLSAGLLAMEHESEFRKAYDAGVGKDGLWKAIVNDSVRLIASMPGLAAAIYRIRFNKGEVIAPLSDNNDMSANFAHMLGVSNDPSWTDLLRLYLVLHSDHEGGNVS
;
A
#
# COMPACT_ATOMS: atom_id res chain seq x y z
N MET A 1 -34.21 -14.58 -65.70
CA MET A 1 -34.30 -15.97 -66.18
C MET A 1 -34.00 -16.88 -64.99
N ALA A 2 -34.99 -17.66 -64.54
CA ALA A 2 -35.00 -18.71 -63.49
C ALA A 2 -34.41 -18.33 -62.12
N ILE A 3 -35.17 -18.04 -61.05
CA ILE A 3 -36.14 -18.87 -60.30
C ILE A 3 -35.60 -20.27 -59.94
N SER A 4 -35.22 -20.43 -58.67
CA SER A 4 -35.32 -21.71 -57.95
C SER A 4 -35.89 -21.46 -56.55
N ARG A 5 -36.65 -22.45 -56.10
CA ARG A 5 -37.79 -22.43 -55.16
C ARG A 5 -37.42 -22.27 -53.67
N ALA A 6 -38.42 -21.80 -52.92
CA ALA A 6 -38.46 -21.66 -51.47
C ALA A 6 -39.07 -22.86 -50.72
N MET A 7 -38.85 -22.87 -49.39
CA MET A 7 -39.61 -23.44 -48.24
C MET A 7 -38.87 -24.53 -47.42
N PRO A 8 -39.15 -24.72 -46.10
CA PRO A 8 -39.53 -23.79 -45.03
C PRO A 8 -38.77 -23.99 -43.69
N ASN A 9 -39.10 -23.14 -42.71
CA ASN A 9 -38.53 -22.97 -41.37
C ASN A 9 -38.42 -24.22 -40.47
N GLY A 10 -37.29 -24.32 -39.74
CA GLY A 10 -37.09 -25.12 -38.53
C GLY A 10 -36.10 -24.41 -37.58
N PRO A 11 -36.22 -24.55 -36.24
CA PRO A 11 -35.56 -23.65 -35.30
C PRO A 11 -34.05 -23.94 -35.21
N SER A 12 -33.23 -22.90 -35.42
CA SER A 12 -31.77 -22.97 -35.31
C SER A 12 -31.30 -22.80 -33.86
N SER A 13 -30.94 -23.91 -33.22
CA SER A 13 -29.74 -24.16 -32.38
C SER A 13 -29.18 -23.10 -31.40
N VAL A 14 -29.91 -22.04 -31.03
CA VAL A 14 -29.44 -21.01 -30.08
C VAL A 14 -30.14 -21.11 -28.71
N GLU A 15 -31.19 -21.91 -28.57
CA GLU A 15 -31.91 -22.09 -27.30
C GLU A 15 -31.45 -23.30 -26.46
N MET A 16 -30.51 -24.11 -26.93
CA MET A 16 -30.04 -25.32 -26.20
C MET A 16 -28.69 -25.18 -25.50
N THR A 17 -28.00 -24.05 -25.63
CA THR A 17 -26.69 -23.80 -24.97
C THR A 17 -26.80 -23.03 -23.66
N ASN A 18 -27.95 -22.39 -23.37
CA ASN A 18 -28.16 -21.66 -22.11
C ASN A 18 -28.58 -22.54 -20.92
N HIS A 19 -28.90 -23.82 -21.14
CA HIS A 19 -29.29 -24.73 -20.06
C HIS A 19 -28.15 -25.60 -19.49
N LEU A 20 -26.95 -25.57 -20.09
CA LEU A 20 -25.78 -26.37 -19.65
C LEU A 20 -24.68 -25.55 -18.94
N LEU A 21 -24.76 -24.21 -18.94
CA LEU A 21 -23.82 -23.33 -18.25
C LEU A 21 -24.26 -22.90 -16.84
N VAL A 22 -25.55 -23.08 -16.49
CA VAL A 22 -26.10 -22.67 -15.18
C VAL A 22 -25.91 -23.75 -14.09
N THR A 23 -25.49 -24.97 -14.46
CA THR A 23 -25.33 -26.10 -13.53
C THR A 23 -23.89 -26.36 -13.05
N ARG A 24 -22.89 -25.59 -13.51
CA ARG A 24 -21.49 -25.72 -13.03
C ARG A 24 -21.01 -24.64 -12.04
N VAL A 25 -21.87 -23.70 -11.64
CA VAL A 25 -21.51 -22.63 -10.67
C VAL A 25 -21.92 -22.97 -9.21
N ARG A 26 -22.54 -24.14 -8.95
CA ARG A 26 -23.03 -24.49 -7.60
C ARG A 26 -22.09 -25.32 -6.72
N TYR A 27 -20.87 -25.64 -7.16
CA TYR A 27 -19.92 -26.45 -6.35
C TYR A 27 -18.63 -25.74 -5.90
N SER A 28 -18.41 -24.46 -6.24
CA SER A 28 -17.21 -23.73 -5.79
C SER A 28 -17.42 -22.87 -4.53
N CYS A 29 -18.67 -22.71 -4.07
CA CYS A 29 -18.98 -21.77 -2.99
C CYS A 29 -18.86 -22.34 -1.55
N ARG A 30 -18.44 -23.62 -1.39
CA ARG A 30 -18.23 -24.24 -0.06
C ARG A 30 -16.77 -24.48 0.32
N MET A 31 -15.83 -24.36 -0.62
CA MET A 31 -14.40 -24.54 -0.34
C MET A 31 -13.74 -23.22 0.11
N MET A 32 -14.25 -22.08 -0.38
CA MET A 32 -13.69 -20.75 -0.06
C MET A 32 -14.05 -20.27 1.35
N THR A 33 -15.14 -20.76 1.94
CA THR A 33 -15.50 -20.49 3.34
C THR A 33 -14.63 -21.28 4.33
N PHE A 34 -13.99 -22.39 3.90
CA PHE A 34 -13.11 -23.19 4.75
C PHE A 34 -11.69 -22.65 4.80
N ILE A 35 -11.22 -22.00 3.72
CA ILE A 35 -9.88 -21.39 3.65
C ILE A 35 -9.84 -20.07 4.43
N LEU A 36 -10.93 -19.28 4.45
CA LEU A 36 -11.01 -18.08 5.29
C LEU A 36 -11.02 -18.39 6.80
N PHE A 37 -11.52 -19.57 7.19
CA PHE A 37 -11.64 -19.98 8.60
C PHE A 37 -10.33 -20.46 9.24
N ILE A 38 -9.32 -20.78 8.43
CA ILE A 38 -7.98 -21.19 8.92
C ILE A 38 -7.04 -19.99 9.07
N VAL A 39 -7.27 -18.91 8.30
CA VAL A 39 -6.39 -17.73 8.26
C VAL A 39 -6.75 -16.68 9.31
N GLN A 40 -7.98 -16.69 9.83
CA GLN A 40 -8.40 -15.81 10.93
C GLN A 40 -8.78 -16.70 12.11
N GLY A 41 -7.90 -16.81 13.11
CA GLY A 41 -8.15 -17.50 14.38
C GLY A 41 -9.23 -16.81 15.23
N ALA A 42 -10.44 -16.69 14.70
CA ALA A 42 -11.60 -16.13 15.37
C ALA A 42 -12.31 -17.25 16.13
N ARG A 43 -12.35 -17.10 17.46
CA ARG A 43 -13.19 -17.92 18.34
C ARG A 43 -14.65 -17.75 17.91
N CYS A 44 -15.27 -18.81 17.40
CA CYS A 44 -16.72 -18.83 17.18
C CYS A 44 -17.47 -18.79 18.52
N HIS A 45 -18.14 -17.67 18.80
CA HIS A 45 -19.30 -17.65 19.68
C HIS A 45 -20.55 -17.88 18.82
N VAL A 46 -20.98 -19.14 18.73
CA VAL A 46 -22.35 -19.50 18.36
C VAL A 46 -22.85 -20.49 19.42
N PRO A 47 -24.02 -20.28 20.05
CA PRO A 47 -24.52 -21.16 21.09
C PRO A 47 -25.03 -22.47 20.47
N CYS A 48 -24.21 -23.51 20.52
CA CYS A 48 -24.63 -24.86 20.16
C CYS A 48 -25.32 -25.51 21.36
N ALA A 49 -26.65 -25.59 21.32
CA ALA A 49 -27.49 -26.24 22.31
C ALA A 49 -27.45 -27.77 22.15
N SER A 50 -26.32 -28.39 22.49
CA SER A 50 -26.21 -29.81 22.89
C SER A 50 -24.75 -30.18 23.07
N CYS A 51 -24.11 -29.69 24.13
CA CYS A 51 -22.82 -30.21 24.59
C CYS A 51 -22.85 -30.26 26.12
N GLN A 52 -23.26 -31.40 26.67
CA GLN A 52 -23.17 -31.67 28.10
C GLN A 52 -21.70 -31.86 28.48
N VAL A 53 -21.05 -30.77 28.89
CA VAL A 53 -19.74 -30.84 29.55
C VAL A 53 -19.99 -31.15 31.03
N ARG A 54 -19.59 -32.36 31.46
CA ARG A 54 -19.57 -32.75 32.88
C ARG A 54 -18.66 -31.80 33.65
N LYS A 55 -19.21 -31.12 34.67
CA LYS A 55 -18.45 -30.34 35.65
C LYS A 55 -17.57 -31.29 36.46
N ILE A 56 -16.25 -31.17 36.33
CA ILE A 56 -15.30 -31.71 37.30
C ILE A 56 -15.02 -30.60 38.31
N SER A 57 -15.49 -30.79 39.54
CA SER A 57 -15.22 -29.93 40.69
C SER A 57 -13.86 -30.27 41.29
N VAL A 58 -12.95 -29.30 41.34
CA VAL A 58 -11.69 -29.40 42.10
C VAL A 58 -11.82 -28.50 43.35
N PRO A 59 -11.51 -28.99 44.56
CA PRO A 59 -11.75 -28.25 45.79
C PRO A 59 -10.76 -27.11 46.01
N ARG A 60 -11.26 -25.99 46.55
CA ARG A 60 -10.49 -24.89 47.12
C ARG A 60 -9.90 -25.33 48.46
N SER A 61 -8.58 -25.25 48.63
CA SER A 61 -8.00 -24.85 49.92
C SER A 61 -6.48 -24.58 49.85
N LEU A 62 -6.10 -23.52 50.57
CA LEU A 62 -4.85 -23.33 51.32
C LEU A 62 -3.56 -23.05 50.53
N PHE A 63 -3.20 -21.76 50.40
CA PHE A 63 -1.86 -21.22 50.73
C PHE A 63 -1.96 -19.69 50.95
N PRO A 64 -1.31 -19.12 51.99
CA PRO A 64 -1.37 -17.68 52.29
C PRO A 64 -0.38 -16.90 51.41
N VAL A 65 -0.81 -15.74 50.89
CA VAL A 65 0.06 -14.80 50.17
C VAL A 65 0.68 -13.83 51.18
N PRO A 66 2.01 -13.69 51.28
CA PRO A 66 2.60 -12.63 52.08
C PRO A 66 2.61 -11.31 51.31
N ARG A 67 2.15 -10.24 51.99
CA ARG A 67 2.36 -8.84 51.62
C ARG A 67 3.83 -8.48 51.82
N SER A 68 4.49 -7.94 50.80
CA SER A 68 5.48 -6.84 50.83
C SER A 68 6.52 -7.00 49.72
N LEU A 69 7.12 -5.87 49.32
CA LEU A 69 8.03 -5.61 48.20
C LEU A 69 7.32 -5.18 46.91
N PHE A 70 6.83 -3.93 46.94
CA PHE A 70 6.77 -3.11 45.73
C PHE A 70 8.21 -2.90 45.23
N PRO A 71 8.59 -3.35 44.02
CA PRO A 71 9.70 -2.76 43.34
C PRO A 71 9.24 -1.39 42.85
N ILE A 72 9.98 -0.35 43.25
CA ILE A 72 9.91 0.97 42.62
C ILE A 72 10.27 0.74 41.15
N PHE A 73 9.25 0.68 40.29
CA PHE A 73 9.44 0.80 38.86
C PHE A 73 9.97 2.22 38.64
N VAL A 74 11.29 2.35 38.59
CA VAL A 74 11.93 3.49 37.95
C VAL A 74 11.45 3.42 36.50
N CYS A 75 10.44 4.23 36.21
CA CYS A 75 9.98 4.48 34.86
C CYS A 75 11.14 5.18 34.16
N PHE A 76 12.07 4.40 33.62
CA PHE A 76 12.94 4.87 32.55
C PHE A 76 11.99 5.17 31.40
N THR A 77 11.47 6.41 31.36
CA THR A 77 11.00 7.03 30.14
C THR A 77 12.23 7.18 29.26
N ARG A 78 12.69 6.06 28.69
CA ARG A 78 13.54 6.08 27.52
C ARG A 78 12.74 6.92 26.54
N ASN A 79 13.22 8.13 26.27
CA ASN A 79 12.63 9.10 25.36
C ASN A 79 12.42 8.39 24.02
N TRP A 80 11.24 7.76 23.87
CA TRP A 80 10.77 7.21 22.62
C TRP A 80 10.32 8.44 21.85
N ARG A 81 11.27 9.11 21.20
CA ARG A 81 10.90 10.05 20.14
C ARG A 81 10.21 9.17 19.09
N PRO A 82 8.91 9.37 18.82
CA PRO A 82 8.26 8.60 17.76
C PRO A 82 9.10 8.75 16.49
N HIS A 83 9.34 7.65 15.78
CA HIS A 83 9.88 7.73 14.43
C HIS A 83 8.99 8.69 13.63
N MET A 84 9.58 9.70 12.98
CA MET A 84 8.90 10.74 12.19
C MET A 84 8.19 11.85 12.94
N SER A 85 8.78 12.36 14.03
CA SER A 85 8.17 13.46 14.79
C SER A 85 7.87 14.68 13.92
N ILE A 86 8.79 15.12 13.06
CA ILE A 86 8.60 16.36 12.32
C ILE A 86 7.49 16.22 11.27
N LEU A 87 7.45 15.11 10.53
CA LEU A 87 6.39 14.87 9.54
C LEU A 87 5.02 14.75 10.20
N HIS A 88 4.91 14.03 11.33
CA HIS A 88 3.65 13.92 12.08
C HIS A 88 3.18 15.26 12.62
N ASP A 89 4.09 16.07 13.15
CA ASP A 89 3.76 17.39 13.70
C ASP A 89 3.28 18.34 12.59
N LYS A 90 3.97 18.35 11.44
CA LYS A 90 3.59 19.13 10.25
C LYS A 90 2.20 18.75 9.76
N LEU A 91 1.95 17.46 9.59
CA LEU A 91 0.65 16.95 9.12
C LEU A 91 -0.46 17.16 10.15
N THR A 92 -0.16 17.03 11.44
CA THR A 92 -1.14 17.31 12.51
C THR A 92 -1.55 18.78 12.49
N ALA A 93 -0.61 19.70 12.26
CA ALA A 93 -0.90 21.12 12.13
C ALA A 93 -1.79 21.45 10.93
N GLN A 94 -1.63 20.72 9.81
CA GLN A 94 -2.44 20.89 8.60
C GLN A 94 -3.79 20.14 8.64
N ALA A 95 -3.89 19.07 9.44
CA ALA A 95 -5.04 18.15 9.39
C ALA A 95 -6.38 18.83 9.70
N GLU A 96 -6.44 19.73 10.69
CA GLU A 96 -7.67 20.42 11.05
C GLU A 96 -8.15 21.38 9.95
N ASP A 97 -7.23 22.10 9.31
CA ASP A 97 -7.55 22.99 8.19
C ASP A 97 -8.06 22.20 6.98
N LEU A 98 -7.39 21.09 6.63
CA LEU A 98 -7.81 20.21 5.53
C LEU A 98 -9.20 19.58 5.79
N ARG A 99 -9.47 19.18 7.04
CA ARG A 99 -10.79 18.69 7.45
C ARG A 99 -11.85 19.78 7.32
N ALA A 100 -11.56 20.99 7.79
CA ALA A 100 -12.48 22.12 7.70
C ALA A 100 -12.77 22.48 6.24
N ARG A 101 -11.75 22.53 5.37
CA ARG A 101 -11.88 22.78 3.94
C ARG A 101 -12.77 21.74 3.26
N ARG A 102 -12.59 20.45 3.58
CA ARG A 102 -13.43 19.36 3.06
C ARG A 102 -14.89 19.53 3.45
N VAL A 103 -15.15 19.86 4.72
CA VAL A 103 -16.52 20.07 5.22
C VAL A 103 -17.15 21.29 4.57
N ALA A 104 -16.41 22.39 4.41
CA ALA A 104 -16.87 23.60 3.74
C ALA A 104 -17.22 23.33 2.27
N LEU A 105 -16.35 22.63 1.53
CA LEU A 105 -16.58 22.29 0.13
C LEU A 105 -17.88 21.51 -0.09
N VAL A 106 -18.14 20.50 0.73
CA VAL A 106 -19.37 19.71 0.66
C VAL A 106 -20.59 20.55 1.06
N LYS A 107 -20.46 21.42 2.06
CA LYS A 107 -21.54 22.29 2.52
C LYS A 107 -21.94 23.34 1.46
N GLU A 108 -20.97 23.92 0.78
CA GLU A 108 -21.18 25.01 -0.19
C GLU A 108 -21.53 24.50 -1.58
N HIS A 109 -20.99 23.34 -1.98
CA HIS A 109 -21.03 22.86 -3.37
C HIS A 109 -21.45 21.40 -3.52
N GLY A 110 -21.95 20.75 -2.46
CA GLY A 110 -22.28 19.31 -2.47
C GLY A 110 -23.35 18.89 -3.48
N GLU A 111 -24.20 19.82 -3.92
CA GLU A 111 -25.25 19.55 -4.92
C GLU A 111 -24.85 19.97 -6.34
N ASN A 112 -23.64 20.53 -6.53
CA ASN A 112 -23.19 20.97 -7.85
C ASN A 112 -22.93 19.77 -8.77
N VAL A 113 -23.52 19.80 -9.96
CA VAL A 113 -23.33 18.76 -10.97
C VAL A 113 -21.98 18.96 -11.67
N LEU A 114 -21.06 18.01 -11.50
CA LEU A 114 -19.73 18.04 -12.15
C LEU A 114 -19.76 17.53 -13.60
N GLY A 115 -20.75 16.71 -13.96
CA GLY A 115 -20.89 16.15 -15.30
C GLY A 115 -22.06 15.17 -15.39
N SER A 116 -22.48 14.86 -16.61
CA SER A 116 -23.46 13.80 -16.88
C SER A 116 -22.76 12.48 -17.20
N VAL A 117 -23.39 11.35 -16.88
CA VAL A 117 -22.86 10.01 -17.15
C VAL A 117 -23.68 9.33 -18.24
N THR A 118 -23.02 8.85 -19.30
CA THR A 118 -23.65 8.13 -20.41
C THR A 118 -23.43 6.61 -20.31
N ILE A 119 -24.24 5.83 -21.03
CA ILE A 119 -24.09 4.36 -21.09
C ILE A 119 -22.70 3.96 -21.64
N GLU A 120 -22.19 4.70 -22.62
CA GLU A 120 -20.87 4.48 -23.19
C GLU A 120 -19.76 4.64 -22.14
N GLN A 121 -19.85 5.65 -21.27
CA GLN A 121 -18.88 5.87 -20.20
C GLN A 121 -18.92 4.75 -19.15
N VAL A 122 -20.12 4.22 -18.84
CA VAL A 122 -20.26 3.09 -17.91
C VAL A 122 -19.60 1.83 -18.47
N LEU A 123 -19.82 1.52 -19.74
CA LEU A 123 -19.21 0.34 -20.39
C LEU A 123 -17.73 0.55 -20.74
N GLY A 124 -17.33 1.80 -20.98
CA GLY A 124 -15.99 2.22 -21.37
C GLY A 124 -15.04 2.52 -20.21
N GLY A 125 -15.41 2.16 -18.97
CA GLY A 125 -14.54 2.31 -17.80
C GLY A 125 -14.38 3.76 -17.32
N MET A 126 -15.49 4.50 -17.21
CA MET A 126 -15.55 5.86 -16.66
C MET A 126 -14.75 6.91 -17.46
N ARG A 127 -14.55 6.70 -18.76
CA ARG A 127 -13.83 7.65 -19.62
C ARG A 127 -14.45 9.06 -19.56
N GLY A 128 -13.66 10.05 -19.15
CA GLY A 128 -14.09 11.45 -19.05
C GLY A 128 -15.09 11.72 -17.93
N VAL A 129 -15.27 10.79 -16.98
CA VAL A 129 -16.12 11.00 -15.80
C VAL A 129 -15.23 11.44 -14.63
N PRO A 130 -15.41 12.64 -14.08
CA PRO A 130 -14.71 13.06 -12.86
C PRO A 130 -15.26 12.26 -11.68
N ALA A 131 -14.52 11.25 -11.23
CA ALA A 131 -14.98 10.25 -10.26
C ALA A 131 -14.26 10.28 -8.91
N LEU A 132 -13.07 10.90 -8.84
CA LEU A 132 -12.20 10.84 -7.67
C LEU A 132 -11.46 12.16 -7.48
N VAL A 133 -11.04 12.41 -6.24
CA VAL A 133 -10.21 13.56 -5.86
C VAL A 133 -8.77 13.09 -5.75
N CYS A 134 -7.88 13.78 -6.46
CA CYS A 134 -6.42 13.65 -6.32
C CYS A 134 -5.86 15.02 -5.92
N GLU A 135 -5.25 15.10 -4.74
CA GLU A 135 -4.70 16.35 -4.19
C GLU A 135 -3.20 16.51 -4.48
N THR A 136 -2.54 15.42 -4.88
CA THR A 136 -1.08 15.33 -5.00
C THR A 136 -0.58 15.84 -6.34
N SER A 137 -1.28 15.54 -7.43
CA SER A 137 -0.92 15.96 -8.77
C SER A 137 -2.13 16.23 -9.67
N SER A 138 -1.88 16.98 -10.75
CA SER A 138 -2.86 17.33 -11.78
C SER A 138 -2.15 17.50 -13.12
N VAL A 139 -2.83 17.21 -14.23
CA VAL A 139 -2.29 17.41 -15.59
C VAL A 139 -2.99 18.57 -16.28
N SER A 140 -2.19 19.53 -16.74
CA SER A 140 -2.62 20.62 -17.62
C SER A 140 -2.29 20.27 -19.07
N ALA A 141 -3.15 20.68 -20.01
CA ALA A 141 -2.90 20.51 -21.44
C ALA A 141 -1.69 21.32 -21.94
N ASP A 142 -1.41 22.47 -21.31
CA ASP A 142 -0.37 23.39 -21.76
C ASP A 142 0.99 23.11 -21.10
N GLU A 143 0.98 22.84 -19.79
CA GLU A 143 2.19 22.72 -18.96
C GLU A 143 2.55 21.25 -18.63
N GLY A 144 1.65 20.31 -18.92
CA GLY A 144 1.80 18.91 -18.53
C GLY A 144 1.55 18.67 -17.05
N LEU A 145 2.31 17.73 -16.47
CA LEU A 145 2.15 17.29 -15.08
C LEU A 145 2.59 18.36 -14.08
N ARG A 146 1.74 18.61 -13.10
CA ARG A 146 2.04 19.44 -11.92
C ARG A 146 1.94 18.58 -10.66
N ILE A 147 2.97 18.62 -9.82
CA ILE A 147 2.96 18.02 -8.49
C ILE A 147 2.74 19.14 -7.48
N ARG A 148 1.65 19.07 -6.71
CA ARG A 148 1.25 20.11 -5.74
C ARG A 148 1.27 21.51 -6.35
N ASN A 149 0.72 21.65 -7.56
CA ASN A 149 0.69 22.87 -8.37
C ASN A 149 2.05 23.37 -8.88
N ILE A 150 3.14 22.64 -8.71
CA ILE A 150 4.47 22.98 -9.25
C ILE A 150 4.68 22.18 -10.55
N PRO A 151 5.03 22.82 -11.68
CA PRO A 151 5.37 22.12 -12.92
C PRO A 151 6.50 21.11 -12.71
N ILE A 152 6.36 19.91 -13.29
CA ILE A 152 7.34 18.82 -13.10
C ILE A 152 8.77 19.21 -13.51
N MET A 153 8.90 20.12 -14.48
CA MET A 153 10.19 20.63 -14.96
C MET A 153 10.96 21.45 -13.91
N GLU A 154 10.28 21.99 -12.90
CA GLU A 154 10.89 22.70 -11.78
C GLU A 154 11.31 21.76 -10.63
N LEU A 155 11.04 20.45 -10.77
CA LEU A 155 11.31 19.45 -9.74
C LEU A 155 12.44 18.50 -10.14
N THR A 156 13.14 18.72 -11.26
CA THR A 156 14.11 17.75 -11.79
C THR A 156 15.38 17.59 -10.95
N ASP A 157 15.66 18.53 -10.06
CA ASP A 157 16.86 18.60 -9.23
C ASP A 157 16.67 18.05 -7.80
N ILE A 158 15.45 17.59 -7.47
CA ILE A 158 15.10 17.19 -6.11
C ILE A 158 15.35 15.70 -5.86
N THR A 159 15.34 15.31 -4.60
CA THR A 159 15.47 13.91 -4.19
C THR A 159 14.09 13.23 -4.08
N PRO A 160 14.01 11.90 -4.18
CA PRO A 160 12.76 11.16 -3.92
C PRO A 160 12.18 11.43 -2.54
N GLU A 161 13.03 11.64 -1.53
CA GLU A 161 12.63 11.97 -0.16
C GLU A 161 11.96 13.35 -0.09
N GLU A 162 12.53 14.34 -0.78
CA GLU A 162 11.91 15.66 -0.90
C GLU A 162 10.63 15.61 -1.74
N THR A 163 10.59 14.77 -2.78
CA THR A 163 9.38 14.55 -3.60
C THR A 163 8.26 13.99 -2.75
N PHE A 164 8.54 12.97 -1.93
CA PHE A 164 7.58 12.41 -0.99
C PHE A 164 7.10 13.47 0.02
N TRP A 165 8.02 14.26 0.58
CA TRP A 165 7.68 15.34 1.49
C TRP A 165 6.73 16.36 0.84
N LEU A 166 7.03 16.78 -0.40
CA LEU A 166 6.19 17.69 -1.18
C LEU A 166 4.81 17.08 -1.41
N LEU A 167 4.75 15.83 -1.89
CA LEU A 167 3.48 15.12 -2.14
C LEU A 167 2.63 15.04 -0.89
N VAL A 168 3.22 14.81 0.29
CA VAL A 168 2.47 14.62 1.53
C VAL A 168 2.07 15.95 2.19
N THR A 169 2.97 16.93 2.23
CA THR A 169 2.75 18.20 2.96
C THR A 169 2.25 19.36 2.09
N GLY A 170 2.37 19.24 0.77
CA GLY A 170 2.08 20.31 -0.18
C GLY A 170 3.13 21.43 -0.23
N GLN A 171 4.25 21.28 0.48
CA GLN A 171 5.30 22.30 0.60
C GLN A 171 6.69 21.68 0.38
N ARG A 172 7.66 22.47 -0.10
CA ARG A 172 9.06 22.04 -0.17
C ARG A 172 9.63 21.89 1.25
N ALA A 173 10.49 20.89 1.44
CA ALA A 173 11.13 20.64 2.73
C ALA A 173 12.19 21.71 3.03
N THR A 174 12.34 22.08 4.31
CA THR A 174 13.59 22.75 4.74
C THR A 174 14.74 21.74 4.80
N SER A 175 15.97 22.24 4.91
CA SER A 175 17.16 21.38 5.03
C SER A 175 17.06 20.42 6.22
N GLU A 176 16.51 20.88 7.35
CA GLU A 176 16.32 20.07 8.56
C GLU A 176 15.24 19.01 8.38
N GLU A 177 14.11 19.39 7.77
CA GLU A 177 13.01 18.46 7.46
C GLU A 177 13.47 17.35 6.50
N LEU A 178 14.23 17.73 5.46
CA LEU A 178 14.77 16.79 4.48
C LEU A 178 15.79 15.84 5.11
N GLU A 179 16.68 16.34 5.97
CA GLU A 179 17.67 15.52 6.65
C GLU A 179 17.00 14.51 7.61
N GLU A 180 15.96 14.92 8.34
CA GLU A 180 15.17 13.95 9.13
C GLU A 180 14.54 12.87 8.24
N MET A 181 13.94 13.27 7.11
CA MET A 181 13.33 12.31 6.18
C MET A 181 14.36 11.30 5.66
N ARG A 182 15.54 11.75 5.22
CA ARG A 182 16.62 10.85 4.76
C ARG A 182 17.04 9.87 5.85
N ASN A 183 17.17 10.33 7.08
CA ASN A 183 17.49 9.47 8.23
C ASN A 183 16.38 8.48 8.59
N VAL A 184 15.12 8.80 8.30
CA VAL A 184 14.01 7.86 8.45
C VAL A 184 14.03 6.83 7.33
N PHE A 185 14.15 7.25 6.07
CA PHE A 185 14.22 6.37 4.90
C PHE A 185 15.36 5.36 5.01
N ALA A 186 16.54 5.81 5.47
CA ALA A 186 17.73 4.99 5.65
C ALA A 186 17.52 3.75 6.54
N LYS A 187 16.55 3.78 7.46
CA LYS A 187 16.23 2.66 8.36
C LYS A 187 15.56 1.48 7.66
N PHE A 188 15.04 1.70 6.45
CA PHE A 188 14.16 0.76 5.77
C PHE A 188 14.69 0.34 4.39
N TYR A 189 15.87 0.79 3.98
CA TYR A 189 16.52 0.34 2.74
C TYR A 189 16.89 -1.14 2.77
N GLU A 190 17.25 -1.66 3.96
CA GLU A 190 17.47 -3.09 4.15
C GLU A 190 16.14 -3.83 4.26
N ILE A 191 15.92 -4.81 3.38
CA ILE A 191 14.73 -5.65 3.43
C ILE A 191 14.91 -6.84 4.40
N PRO A 192 13.87 -7.26 5.13
CA PRO A 192 13.99 -8.39 6.05
C PRO A 192 14.40 -9.69 5.35
N SER A 193 15.20 -10.51 6.03
CA SER A 193 15.72 -11.77 5.48
C SER A 193 14.62 -12.77 5.07
N TYR A 194 13.47 -12.78 5.76
CA TYR A 194 12.34 -13.62 5.40
C TYR A 194 11.71 -13.24 4.05
N VAL A 195 11.79 -11.95 3.65
CA VAL A 195 11.33 -11.48 2.35
C VAL A 195 12.26 -11.99 1.25
N VAL A 196 13.58 -11.90 1.46
CA VAL A 196 14.57 -12.46 0.54
C VAL A 196 14.37 -13.96 0.35
N ASN A 197 14.12 -14.70 1.44
CA ASN A 197 13.85 -16.13 1.37
C ASN A 197 12.56 -16.43 0.58
N THR A 198 11.52 -15.62 0.75
CA THR A 198 10.28 -15.72 -0.02
C THR A 198 10.54 -15.52 -1.51
N LEU A 199 11.32 -14.49 -1.89
CA LEU A 199 11.69 -14.23 -3.28
C LEU A 199 12.53 -15.36 -3.89
N LYS A 200 13.51 -15.87 -3.13
CA LYS A 200 14.37 -17.00 -3.55
C LYS A 200 13.59 -18.31 -3.72
N ALA A 201 12.45 -18.46 -3.04
CA ALA A 201 11.58 -19.63 -3.17
C ALA A 201 10.64 -19.59 -4.40
N MET A 202 10.47 -18.42 -5.02
CA MET A 202 9.69 -18.30 -6.25
C MET A 202 10.39 -18.98 -7.43
N HIS A 203 9.63 -19.36 -8.46
CA HIS A 203 10.21 -19.96 -9.66
C HIS A 203 11.22 -18.97 -10.29
N PRO A 204 12.42 -19.41 -10.75
CA PRO A 204 13.45 -18.52 -11.30
C PRO A 204 12.99 -17.67 -12.49
N GLU A 205 11.98 -18.12 -13.23
CA GLU A 205 11.42 -17.38 -14.38
C GLU A 205 10.23 -16.48 -14.02
N SER A 206 9.84 -16.42 -12.75
CA SER A 206 8.71 -15.59 -12.29
C SER A 206 8.84 -14.15 -12.79
N HIS A 207 7.70 -13.55 -13.15
CA HIS A 207 7.70 -12.17 -13.63
C HIS A 207 8.14 -11.20 -12.50
N PRO A 208 9.03 -10.23 -12.75
CA PRO A 208 9.52 -9.32 -11.71
C PRO A 208 8.42 -8.61 -10.92
N MET A 209 7.34 -8.18 -11.58
CA MET A 209 6.20 -7.56 -10.90
C MET A 209 5.41 -8.53 -10.00
N ALA A 210 5.34 -9.83 -10.35
CA ALA A 210 4.73 -10.83 -9.48
C ALA A 210 5.62 -11.07 -8.24
N MET A 211 6.94 -11.07 -8.42
CA MET A 211 7.90 -11.12 -7.32
C MET A 211 7.79 -9.89 -6.41
N LEU A 212 7.64 -8.70 -7.01
CA LEU A 212 7.46 -7.44 -6.26
C LEU A 212 6.21 -7.48 -5.40
N SER A 213 5.07 -7.88 -5.99
CA SER A 213 3.81 -8.01 -5.27
C SER A 213 3.91 -9.03 -4.12
N ALA A 214 4.48 -10.21 -4.37
CA ALA A 214 4.67 -11.23 -3.34
C ALA A 214 5.61 -10.76 -2.21
N GLY A 215 6.70 -10.06 -2.55
CA GLY A 215 7.63 -9.50 -1.58
C GLY A 215 6.99 -8.42 -0.70
N LEU A 216 6.23 -7.51 -1.29
CA LEU A 216 5.47 -6.49 -0.55
C LEU A 216 4.43 -7.12 0.38
N LEU A 217 3.68 -8.10 -0.10
CA LEU A 217 2.69 -8.81 0.72
C LEU A 217 3.35 -9.57 1.88
N ALA A 218 4.55 -10.12 1.69
CA ALA A 218 5.29 -10.77 2.76
C ALA A 218 5.66 -9.78 3.88
N MET A 219 5.85 -8.50 3.57
CA MET A 219 6.16 -7.44 4.54
C MET A 219 4.95 -6.94 5.35
N GLU A 220 3.73 -7.43 5.10
CA GLU A 220 2.52 -7.01 5.81
C GLU A 220 2.64 -7.13 7.34
N HIS A 221 3.40 -8.11 7.83
CA HIS A 221 3.66 -8.30 9.26
C HIS A 221 4.26 -7.06 9.95
N GLU A 222 4.99 -6.23 9.20
CA GLU A 222 5.60 -5.00 9.72
C GLU A 222 4.58 -3.89 9.95
N SER A 223 3.37 -3.97 9.36
CA SER A 223 2.37 -2.91 9.36
C SER A 223 2.03 -2.39 10.76
N GLU A 224 2.28 -1.11 10.96
CA GLU A 224 1.87 -0.35 12.13
C GLU A 224 0.37 -0.05 12.10
N PHE A 225 -0.21 0.14 10.91
CA PHE A 225 -1.65 0.33 10.76
C PHE A 225 -2.43 -0.88 11.24
N ARG A 226 -2.03 -2.10 10.82
CA ARG A 226 -2.64 -3.35 11.28
C ARG A 226 -2.64 -3.44 12.81
N LYS A 227 -1.48 -3.19 13.42
CA LYS A 227 -1.30 -3.22 14.88
C LYS A 227 -2.17 -2.16 15.58
N ALA A 228 -2.20 -0.94 15.07
CA ALA A 228 -3.01 0.15 15.62
C ALA A 228 -4.52 -0.14 15.51
N TYR A 229 -4.96 -0.69 14.38
CA TYR A 229 -6.36 -1.07 14.16
C TYR A 229 -6.79 -2.18 15.12
N ASP A 230 -5.99 -3.24 15.25
CA ASP A 230 -6.27 -4.36 16.16
C ASP A 230 -6.25 -3.93 17.64
N ALA A 231 -5.47 -2.89 17.98
CA ALA A 231 -5.46 -2.27 19.31
C ALA A 231 -6.66 -1.33 19.57
N GLY A 232 -7.52 -1.10 18.58
CA GLY A 232 -8.71 -0.26 18.71
C GLY A 232 -8.44 1.25 18.69
N VAL A 233 -7.37 1.70 18.01
CA VAL A 233 -7.09 3.13 17.82
C VAL A 233 -8.26 3.80 17.08
N GLY A 234 -8.70 4.95 17.58
CA GLY A 234 -9.81 5.71 16.98
C GLY A 234 -9.51 6.15 15.55
N LYS A 235 -10.58 6.29 14.74
CA LYS A 235 -10.50 6.63 13.31
C LYS A 235 -9.58 7.83 13.00
N ASP A 236 -9.65 8.88 13.81
CA ASP A 236 -8.89 10.12 13.60
C ASP A 236 -7.40 10.00 13.93
N GLY A 237 -6.99 8.92 14.61
CA GLY A 237 -5.59 8.61 14.92
C GLY A 237 -4.93 7.65 13.93
N LEU A 238 -5.72 6.90 13.14
CA LEU A 238 -5.20 5.84 12.27
C LEU A 238 -4.27 6.35 11.15
N TRP A 239 -4.48 7.58 10.67
CA TRP A 239 -3.66 8.16 9.60
C TRP A 239 -2.18 8.23 9.97
N LYS A 240 -1.83 8.35 11.26
CA LYS A 240 -0.43 8.36 11.71
C LYS A 240 0.26 7.04 11.41
N ALA A 241 -0.44 5.93 11.67
CA ALA A 241 0.08 4.60 11.36
C ALA A 241 0.14 4.37 9.84
N ILE A 242 -0.82 4.91 9.08
CA ILE A 242 -0.77 4.87 7.60
C ILE A 242 0.47 5.59 7.07
N VAL A 243 0.78 6.79 7.57
CA VAL A 243 1.97 7.54 7.15
C VAL A 243 3.25 6.77 7.47
N ASN A 244 3.33 6.11 8.64
CA ASN A 244 4.46 5.24 9.00
C ASN A 244 4.64 4.08 8.03
N ASP A 245 3.54 3.39 7.70
CA ASP A 245 3.57 2.27 6.76
C ASP A 245 3.91 2.73 5.34
N SER A 246 3.38 3.88 4.89
CA SER A 246 3.71 4.47 3.59
C SER A 246 5.20 4.80 3.47
N VAL A 247 5.80 5.40 4.50
CA VAL A 247 7.24 5.71 4.49
C VAL A 247 8.06 4.43 4.46
N ARG A 248 7.74 3.44 5.30
CA ARG A 248 8.42 2.13 5.27
C ARG A 248 8.31 1.48 3.89
N LEU A 249 7.11 1.45 3.31
CA LEU A 249 6.86 0.81 2.02
C LEU A 249 7.66 1.46 0.89
N ILE A 250 7.63 2.79 0.80
CA ILE A 250 8.38 3.54 -0.21
C ILE A 250 9.88 3.33 0.00
N ALA A 251 10.35 3.44 1.25
CA ALA A 251 11.76 3.27 1.59
C ALA A 251 12.31 1.87 1.28
N SER A 252 11.52 0.82 1.50
CA SER A 252 11.94 -0.56 1.21
C SER A 252 11.83 -0.94 -0.26
N MET A 253 11.12 -0.16 -1.08
CA MET A 253 10.89 -0.47 -2.50
C MET A 253 12.18 -0.64 -3.31
N PRO A 254 13.21 0.23 -3.18
CA PRO A 254 14.49 0.05 -3.87
C PRO A 254 15.22 -1.23 -3.48
N GLY A 255 15.26 -1.55 -2.19
CA GLY A 255 15.92 -2.77 -1.69
C GLY A 255 15.22 -4.02 -2.24
N LEU A 256 13.88 -4.00 -2.26
CA LEU A 256 13.08 -5.08 -2.81
C LEU A 256 13.27 -5.24 -4.32
N ALA A 257 13.20 -4.15 -5.08
CA ALA A 257 13.40 -4.14 -6.53
C ALA A 257 14.82 -4.58 -6.92
N ALA A 258 15.84 -4.14 -6.18
CA ALA A 258 17.22 -4.55 -6.40
C ALA A 258 17.43 -6.03 -6.09
N ALA A 259 16.87 -6.54 -4.99
CA ALA A 259 16.91 -7.97 -4.69
C ALA A 259 16.27 -8.82 -5.80
N ILE A 260 15.09 -8.40 -6.29
CA ILE A 260 14.40 -9.07 -7.41
C ILE A 260 15.26 -9.05 -8.67
N TYR A 261 15.83 -7.90 -9.04
CA TYR A 261 16.71 -7.78 -10.21
C TYR A 261 17.87 -8.78 -10.13
N ARG A 262 18.52 -8.87 -8.97
CA ARG A 262 19.70 -9.72 -8.80
C ARG A 262 19.35 -11.21 -8.78
N ILE A 263 18.25 -11.58 -8.12
CA ILE A 263 17.74 -12.96 -8.09
C ILE A 263 17.27 -13.39 -9.50
N ARG A 264 16.40 -12.60 -10.13
CA ARG A 264 15.73 -12.95 -11.40
C ARG A 264 16.68 -13.00 -12.58
N PHE A 265 17.71 -12.15 -12.59
CA PHE A 265 18.68 -12.04 -13.69
C PHE A 265 20.06 -12.60 -13.32
N ASN A 266 20.15 -13.37 -12.23
CA ASN A 266 21.35 -14.06 -11.77
C ASN A 266 22.59 -13.14 -11.70
N LYS A 267 22.47 -11.99 -11.03
CA LYS A 267 23.53 -10.97 -10.90
C LYS A 267 24.40 -11.13 -9.64
N GLY A 268 24.29 -12.28 -8.97
CA GLY A 268 24.97 -12.59 -7.71
C GLY A 268 24.09 -12.31 -6.48
N GLU A 269 24.71 -12.35 -5.30
CA GLU A 269 24.01 -12.15 -4.02
C GLU A 269 23.44 -10.74 -3.88
N VAL A 270 22.39 -10.60 -3.06
CA VAL A 270 21.78 -9.31 -2.71
C VAL A 270 22.83 -8.42 -2.06
N ILE A 271 22.91 -7.17 -2.52
CA ILE A 271 23.85 -6.17 -2.00
C ILE A 271 23.16 -5.40 -0.87
N ALA A 272 23.85 -5.22 0.26
CA ALA A 272 23.36 -4.43 1.38
C ALA A 272 23.33 -2.92 1.03
N PRO A 273 22.45 -2.11 1.64
CA PRO A 273 22.43 -0.67 1.42
C PRO A 273 23.72 0.02 1.92
N LEU A 274 23.95 1.26 1.47
CA LEU A 274 25.06 2.09 1.90
C LEU A 274 24.90 2.52 3.36
N SER A 275 26.01 2.67 4.07
CA SER A 275 26.04 3.08 5.49
C SER A 275 26.10 4.61 5.70
N ASP A 276 26.57 5.32 4.69
CA ASP A 276 27.11 6.68 4.77
C ASP A 276 26.46 7.65 3.77
N ASN A 277 25.74 7.15 2.76
CA ASN A 277 24.91 7.95 1.87
C ASN A 277 23.44 7.60 2.08
N ASN A 278 22.64 8.58 2.52
CA ASN A 278 21.23 8.38 2.85
C ASN A 278 20.26 8.74 1.71
N ASP A 279 20.75 9.14 0.53
CA ASP A 279 19.89 9.37 -0.65
C ASP A 279 19.32 8.03 -1.16
N MET A 280 18.01 7.98 -1.32
CA MET A 280 17.27 6.80 -1.79
C MET A 280 17.76 6.34 -3.17
N SER A 281 18.01 7.29 -4.06
CA SER A 281 18.45 7.00 -5.43
C SER A 281 19.86 6.41 -5.45
N ALA A 282 20.78 6.96 -4.64
CA ALA A 282 22.14 6.44 -4.50
C ALA A 282 22.15 5.02 -3.90
N ASN A 283 21.33 4.77 -2.88
CA ASN A 283 21.15 3.43 -2.33
C ASN A 283 20.62 2.46 -3.38
N PHE A 284 19.62 2.89 -4.15
CA PHE A 284 19.06 2.04 -5.20
C PHE A 284 20.11 1.71 -6.28
N ALA A 285 20.83 2.72 -6.76
CA ALA A 285 21.90 2.59 -7.74
C ALA A 285 22.96 1.59 -7.28
N HIS A 286 23.40 1.72 -6.02
CA HIS A 286 24.36 0.83 -5.38
C HIS A 286 23.84 -0.61 -5.31
N MET A 287 22.64 -0.80 -4.76
CA MET A 287 22.07 -2.14 -4.56
C MET A 287 21.79 -2.87 -5.88
N LEU A 288 21.52 -2.16 -6.97
CA LEU A 288 21.42 -2.76 -8.31
C LEU A 288 22.75 -3.36 -8.77
N GLY A 289 23.88 -2.71 -8.43
CA GLY A 289 25.23 -3.15 -8.80
C GLY A 289 25.50 -3.12 -10.31
N VAL A 290 24.91 -2.14 -11.02
CA VAL A 290 24.98 -2.01 -12.49
C VAL A 290 26.15 -1.13 -12.93
N SER A 291 26.32 0.03 -12.30
CA SER A 291 27.37 1.00 -12.64
C SER A 291 27.78 1.82 -11.41
N ASN A 292 29.06 2.19 -11.35
CA ASN A 292 29.62 3.11 -10.36
C ASN A 292 29.77 4.55 -10.90
N ASP A 293 29.34 4.79 -12.14
CA ASP A 293 29.33 6.13 -12.73
C ASP A 293 28.35 7.04 -11.97
N PRO A 294 28.77 8.24 -11.50
CA PRO A 294 27.86 9.18 -10.84
C PRO A 294 26.58 9.49 -11.64
N SER A 295 26.69 9.54 -12.97
CA SER A 295 25.54 9.81 -13.86
C SER A 295 24.44 8.74 -13.79
N TRP A 296 24.78 7.51 -13.36
CA TRP A 296 23.80 6.44 -13.12
C TRP A 296 22.90 6.76 -11.94
N THR A 297 23.46 7.35 -10.88
CA THR A 297 22.69 7.77 -9.70
C THR A 297 21.79 8.95 -10.05
N ASP A 298 22.29 9.90 -10.83
CA ASP A 298 21.50 11.07 -11.26
C ASP A 298 20.34 10.67 -12.18
N LEU A 299 20.56 9.71 -13.08
CA LEU A 299 19.51 9.13 -13.91
C LEU A 299 18.41 8.49 -13.06
N LEU A 300 18.78 7.68 -12.07
CA LEU A 300 17.81 7.03 -11.18
C LEU A 300 17.07 8.06 -10.32
N ARG A 301 17.76 9.10 -9.84
CA ARG A 301 17.13 10.20 -9.10
C ARG A 301 16.07 10.87 -9.94
N LEU A 302 16.43 11.31 -11.15
CA LEU A 302 15.49 11.93 -12.08
C LEU A 302 14.33 10.99 -12.42
N TYR A 303 14.62 9.71 -12.68
CA TYR A 303 13.59 8.71 -13.01
C TYR A 303 12.56 8.54 -11.89
N LEU A 304 13.01 8.40 -10.65
CA LEU A 304 12.13 8.22 -9.48
C LEU A 304 11.28 9.47 -9.21
N VAL A 305 11.83 10.66 -9.41
CA VAL A 305 11.09 11.91 -9.26
C VAL A 305 10.02 12.08 -10.35
N LEU A 306 10.39 11.89 -11.61
CA LEU A 306 9.49 12.10 -12.75
C LEU A 306 8.31 11.12 -12.78
N HIS A 307 8.49 9.92 -12.24
CA HIS A 307 7.45 8.88 -12.20
C HIS A 307 6.81 8.71 -10.81
N SER A 308 6.96 9.72 -9.95
CA SER A 308 6.48 9.65 -8.56
C SER A 308 4.95 9.67 -8.44
N ASP A 309 4.26 10.40 -9.32
CA ASP A 309 2.79 10.50 -9.32
C ASP A 309 2.25 10.95 -10.69
N HIS A 310 1.03 10.54 -11.04
CA HIS A 310 0.35 10.99 -12.27
C HIS A 310 -1.17 10.89 -12.13
N GLU A 311 -1.73 11.79 -11.34
CA GLU A 311 -3.14 11.85 -10.95
C GLU A 311 -3.64 10.54 -10.30
N GLY A 312 -4.95 10.44 -10.03
CA GLY A 312 -5.57 9.25 -9.43
C GLY A 312 -6.40 8.42 -10.41
N GLY A 313 -6.38 8.74 -11.71
CA GLY A 313 -7.19 8.05 -12.73
C GLY A 313 -6.54 6.81 -13.35
N ASN A 314 -5.25 6.59 -13.09
CA ASN A 314 -4.50 5.41 -13.54
C ASN A 314 -4.87 4.16 -12.71
N VAL A 315 -4.49 2.98 -13.19
CA VAL A 315 -4.88 1.68 -12.60
C VAL A 315 -3.90 1.19 -11.53
N SER A 316 -2.67 1.69 -11.53
CA SER A 316 -1.54 1.17 -10.76
C SER A 316 -1.73 1.15 -9.25
#